data_AF-A0A2N4UJ29-F1
#
_entry.id   AF-A0A2N4UJ29-F1
#
_cell.length_a   1.000
_cell.length_b   1.000
_cell.length_c   1.000
_cell.angle_alpha   90.00
_cell.angle_beta   90.00
_cell.angle_gamma   90.00
#
_symmetry.space_group_name_H-M   'P 1'
#
loop_
_entity.id
_entity.type
_entity.pdbx_description
1 polymer ?
#
loop_
_entity_poly.entity_id
_entity_poly.type
_entity_poly.pdbx_seq_one_letter_code
_entity_poly.pdbx_strand_id
1 'polypeptide(L)' 'MNKSLIYRGREVEVTTMVKSGGYGFEAHVDHRSLNIGKYEGASTEQEAFDDGILFAKQHVDLLSPDGTA' A
#
# COMPACT_ATOMS: atom_id res chain seq x y z
N MET A 1 5.05 -10.56 4.43
CA MET A 1 3.84 -10.45 5.28
C MET A 1 2.70 -9.90 4.43
N ASN A 2 1.49 -10.47 4.51
CA ASN A 2 0.28 -9.87 3.90
C ASN A 2 -0.64 -9.40 5.04
N LYS A 3 -1.15 -8.16 4.94
CA LYS A 3 -2.31 -7.73 5.73
C LYS A 3 -3.25 -6.90 4.87
N SER A 4 -4.55 -7.06 5.14
CA SER A 4 -5.61 -6.20 4.62
C SER A 4 -6.22 -5.33 5.71
N LEU A 5 -6.73 -4.15 5.33
CA LEU A 5 -7.52 -3.27 6.18
C LEU A 5 -8.56 -2.52 5.33
N ILE A 6 -9.64 -2.05 5.98
CA ILE A 6 -10.63 -1.18 5.34
C ILE A 6 -10.27 0.28 5.64
N TYR A 7 -10.13 1.11 4.59
CA TYR A 7 -9.88 2.53 4.69
C TYR A 7 -10.84 3.33 3.81
N ARG A 8 -11.59 4.28 4.40
CA ARG A 8 -12.65 5.05 3.72
C ARG A 8 -13.64 4.18 2.92
N GLY A 9 -13.97 2.99 3.45
CA GLY A 9 -14.89 2.05 2.80
C GLY A 9 -14.27 1.23 1.67
N ARG A 10 -12.96 1.38 1.40
CA ARG A 10 -12.22 0.60 0.40
C ARG A 10 -11.32 -0.42 1.06
N GLU A 11 -11.17 -1.57 0.42
CA GLU A 11 -10.24 -2.59 0.89
C GLU A 11 -8.82 -2.22 0.44
N VAL A 12 -7.90 -2.17 1.39
CA VAL A 12 -6.48 -1.95 1.18
C VAL A 12 -5.76 -3.22 1.57
N GLU A 13 -5.05 -3.84 0.64
CA GLU A 13 -4.17 -4.98 0.90
C GLU A 13 -2.72 -4.57 0.64
N VAL A 14 -1.82 -4.91 1.56
CA VAL A 14 -0.39 -4.69 1.40
C VAL A 14 0.36 -5.99 1.63
N THR A 15 1.15 -6.37 0.65
CA THR A 15 2.05 -7.52 0.69
C THR A 15 3.49 -7.03 0.64
N THR A 16 4.26 -7.30 1.69
CA THR A 16 5.70 -7.01 1.72
C THR A 16 6.50 -8.10 1.04
N MET A 17 7.59 -7.71 0.40
CA MET A 17 8.50 -8.61 -0.30
C MET A 17 9.96 -8.25 -0.01
N VAL A 18 10.82 -9.28 0.08
CA VAL A 18 12.26 -9.11 0.20
C VAL A 18 12.86 -8.84 -1.19
N LYS A 19 13.72 -7.84 -1.31
CA LYS A 19 14.47 -7.53 -2.53
C LYS A 19 15.98 -7.54 -2.26
N SER A 20 16.78 -7.62 -3.32
CA SER A 20 18.24 -7.52 -3.21
C SER A 20 18.63 -6.12 -2.72
N GLY A 21 18.85 -5.95 -1.41
CA GLY A 21 19.23 -4.69 -0.79
C GLY A 21 18.19 -4.09 0.18
N GLY A 22 17.08 -4.77 0.45
CA GLY A 22 16.10 -4.29 1.45
C GLY A 22 14.72 -4.93 1.29
N TYR A 23 13.69 -4.20 1.70
CA TYR A 23 12.30 -4.61 1.60
C TYR A 23 11.52 -3.65 0.69
N GLY A 24 10.49 -4.19 0.05
CA GLY A 24 9.52 -3.44 -0.71
C GLY A 24 8.11 -3.92 -0.41
N PHE A 25 7.12 -3.29 -1.04
CA PHE A 25 5.72 -3.68 -0.89
C PHE A 25 5.00 -3.64 -2.24
N GLU A 26 3.94 -4.44 -2.32
CA GLU A 26 2.89 -4.36 -3.32
C GLU A 26 1.59 -4.01 -2.59
N ALA A 27 0.86 -3.03 -3.11
CA ALA A 27 -0.38 -2.54 -2.53
C ALA A 27 -1.52 -2.68 -3.53
N HIS A 28 -2.66 -3.16 -3.04
CA HIS A 28 -3.89 -3.29 -3.81
C HIS A 28 -4.99 -2.49 -3.13
N VAL A 29 -5.80 -1.79 -3.92
CA VAL A 29 -7.01 -1.08 -3.45
C VAL A 29 -8.20 -1.63 -4.22
N ASP A 30 -9.21 -2.12 -3.52
CA ASP A 30 -10.40 -2.75 -4.12
C ASP A 30 -10.02 -3.88 -5.12
N HIS A 31 -9.05 -4.73 -4.73
CA HIS A 31 -8.40 -5.77 -5.54
C HIS A 31 -7.69 -5.28 -6.82
N ARG A 32 -7.49 -3.98 -6.97
CA ARG A 32 -6.71 -3.40 -8.07
C ARG A 32 -5.30 -3.15 -7.59
N SER A 33 -4.35 -3.76 -8.27
CA SER A 33 -2.93 -3.49 -8.02
C SER A 33 -2.63 -2.04 -8.32
N LEU A 34 -2.19 -1.30 -7.30
CA LEU A 34 -1.58 -0.02 -7.53
C LEU A 34 -0.24 -0.32 -8.21
N ASN A 35 -0.04 0.14 -9.44
CA ASN A 35 1.16 -0.17 -10.20
C ASN A 35 2.34 0.61 -9.60
N ILE A 36 3.02 0.00 -8.63
CA ILE A 36 4.15 0.61 -7.91
C ILE A 36 5.44 0.10 -8.53
N GLY A 37 5.84 0.76 -9.60
CA GLY A 37 7.22 0.75 -10.02
C GLY A 37 8.08 1.39 -8.92
N LYS A 38 8.72 0.54 -8.12
CA LYS A 38 9.89 0.86 -7.28
C LYS A 38 9.62 1.69 -6.01
N TYR A 39 9.05 1.08 -4.97
CA TYR A 39 9.52 1.42 -3.63
C TYR A 39 10.71 0.51 -3.29
N GLU A 40 11.91 1.10 -3.31
CA GLU A 40 13.18 0.44 -3.00
C GLU A 40 13.82 1.29 -1.90
N GLY A 41 13.79 0.84 -0.65
CA GLY A 41 14.41 1.64 0.42
C GLY A 41 14.12 1.22 1.85
N ALA A 42 13.10 0.41 2.12
CA ALA A 42 12.80 0.03 3.50
C ALA A 42 13.91 -0.87 4.07
N SER A 43 14.41 -0.50 5.26
CA SER A 43 15.44 -1.26 5.97
C SER A 43 14.87 -2.49 6.66
N THR A 44 13.56 -2.50 6.92
CA THR A 44 12.83 -3.60 7.57
C THR A 44 11.54 -3.96 6.85
N GLU A 45 11.08 -5.19 7.05
CA GLU A 45 9.80 -5.66 6.51
C GLU A 45 8.62 -4.83 7.05
N GLN A 46 8.71 -4.37 8.31
CA GLN A 46 7.67 -3.55 8.94
C GLN A 46 7.60 -2.14 8.33
N GLU A 47 8.74 -1.52 8.05
CA GLU A 47 8.81 -0.21 7.39
C GLU A 47 8.20 -0.29 5.98
N ALA A 48 8.53 -1.32 5.20
CA ALA A 48 7.91 -1.55 3.90
C ALA A 48 6.39 -1.71 4.01
N PHE A 49 5.91 -2.36 5.08
CA PHE A 49 4.48 -2.49 5.32
C PHE A 49 3.83 -1.13 5.64
N ASP A 50 4.39 -0.37 6.57
CA ASP A 50 3.84 0.93 6.99
C ASP A 50 3.82 1.93 5.82
N ASP A 51 4.87 1.94 5.00
CA ASP A 51 4.94 2.74 3.76
C ASP A 51 3.89 2.32 2.73
N GLY A 52 3.69 1.00 2.58
CA GLY A 52 2.66 0.47 1.68
C GLY A 52 1.25 0.85 2.10
N ILE A 53 0.99 0.84 3.40
CA ILE A 53 -0.29 1.28 3.96
C ILE A 53 -0.48 2.78 3.75
N LEU A 54 0.55 3.59 3.99
CA LEU A 54 0.49 5.03 3.75
C LEU A 54 0.22 5.34 2.28
N PHE A 55 0.93 4.68 1.37
CA PHE A 55 0.77 4.84 -0.08
C PHE A 55 -0.65 4.47 -0.54
N ALA A 56 -1.17 3.33 -0.10
CA ALA A 56 -2.52 2.90 -0.44
C ALA A 56 -3.59 3.87 0.09
N LYS A 57 -3.42 4.39 1.31
CA LYS A 57 -4.32 5.41 1.89
C LYS A 57 -4.32 6.70 1.07
N GLN A 58 -3.13 7.20 0.69
CA GLN A 58 -3.01 8.38 -0.17
C GLN A 58 -3.69 8.17 -1.52
N HIS A 59 -3.57 6.97 -2.11
CA HIS A 59 -4.27 6.65 -3.35
C HIS A 59 -5.80 6.68 -3.16
N VAL A 60 -6.31 6.09 -2.07
CA VAL A 60 -7.74 6.14 -1.73
C VAL A 60 -8.23 7.57 -1.54
N ASP A 61 -7.42 8.41 -0.88
CA ASP A 61 -7.72 9.83 -0.68
C ASP A 61 -7.79 10.58 -2.02
N LEU A 62 -6.87 10.32 -2.95
CA LEU A 62 -6.88 10.91 -4.30
C LEU A 62 -8.07 10.46 -5.14
N LEU A 63 -8.49 9.19 -5.01
CA LEU A 63 -9.67 8.66 -5.72
C LEU A 63 -11.00 9.12 -5.12
N SER A 64 -10.99 9.67 -3.92
CA SER A 64 -12.19 10.12 -3.21
C SER A 64 -12.00 11.58 -2.74
N PRO A 65 -11.83 12.54 -3.67
CA PRO A 65 -11.50 13.92 -3.32
C PRO A 65 -12.61 14.64 -2.55
N ASP A 66 -13.85 14.14 -2.61
CA ASP A 66 -14.99 14.72 -1.91
C ASP A 66 -15.84 13.62 -1.28
N GLY A 67 -16.04 13.72 0.04
CA GLY A 67 -17.07 12.97 0.76
C GLY A 67 -18.47 13.47 0.43
N THR A 68 -18.87 13.42 -0.84
CA THR A 68 -20.25 13.62 -1.29
C THR A 68 -20.71 12.37 -2.04
N ALA A 69 -21.51 11.57 -1.36
CA ALA A 69 -22.42 10.60 -1.96
C ALA A 69 -23.70 11.31 -2.43
#